data_AF-A0A941MG93-F1
#
_entry.id   AF-A0A941MG93-F1
#
_cell.length_a   1.000
_cell.length_b   1.000
_cell.length_c   1.000
_cell.angle_alpha   90.00
_cell.angle_beta   90.00
_cell.angle_gamma   90.00
#
_symmetry.space_group_name_H-M   'P 1'
#
loop_
_entity.id
_entity.type
_entity.pdbx_description
1 polymer ?
#
loop_
_entity_poly.entity_id
_entity_poly.type
_entity_poly.pdbx_seq_one_letter_code
_entity_poly.pdbx_strand_id
1 'polypeptide(L)'
;MKIIHTADLHLGRNFNGIPLDEDHQFILDQVVDALIERRADVLIIAGDIFDRAAPPATAVRQFNTFLTRIASETSAAVVMIAGNHDSG
;
A
#
# COMPACT_ATOMS: atom_id res chain seq x y z
N MET A 1 -2.54 20.67 8.18
CA MET A 1 -2.62 19.56 7.21
C MET A 1 -1.36 18.74 7.33
N LYS A 2 -1.48 17.43 7.57
CA LYS A 2 -0.38 16.46 7.67
C LYS A 2 -0.54 15.42 6.57
N ILE A 3 0.56 15.14 5.88
CA ILE A 3 0.59 14.21 4.76
C ILE A 3 1.58 13.10 5.10
N ILE A 4 1.19 11.86 4.86
CA ILE A 4 2.11 10.73 4.75
C ILE A 4 2.28 10.43 3.27
N HIS A 5 3.51 10.30 2.82
CA HIS A 5 3.85 10.04 1.43
C HIS A 5 4.75 8.80 1.36
N THR A 6 4.34 7.84 0.54
CA THR A 6 5.09 6.62 0.23
C THR A 6 4.97 6.30 -1.26
N ALA A 7 5.75 5.34 -1.75
CA ALA A 7 5.77 4.88 -3.14
C ALA A 7 6.35 3.46 -3.19
N ASP A 8 6.35 2.83 -4.37
CA ASP A 8 7.14 1.63 -4.66
C ASP A 8 6.84 0.44 -3.72
N LEU A 9 5.55 0.19 -3.46
CA LEU A 9 5.12 -0.91 -2.59
C LEU A 9 5.43 -2.27 -3.21
N HIS A 10 5.33 -2.40 -4.53
CA HIS A 10 5.53 -3.64 -5.30
C HIS A 10 4.86 -4.87 -4.67
N LEU A 11 3.58 -4.75 -4.31
CA LEU A 11 2.84 -5.85 -3.71
C LEU A 11 2.80 -7.08 -4.63
N GLY A 12 3.00 -8.26 -4.04
CA GLY A 12 3.08 -9.53 -4.76
C GLY A 12 4.45 -9.89 -5.32
N ARG A 13 5.50 -9.14 -4.96
CA ARG A 13 6.89 -9.43 -5.30
C ARG A 13 7.41 -10.69 -4.63
N ASN A 14 8.20 -11.46 -5.38
CA ASN A 14 9.06 -12.52 -4.86
C ASN A 14 10.51 -12.07 -4.94
N PHE A 15 11.26 -12.20 -3.84
CA PHE A 15 12.68 -11.90 -3.79
C PHE A 15 13.49 -13.20 -3.73
N ASN A 16 14.18 -13.55 -4.82
CA ASN A 16 14.94 -14.80 -4.94
C ASN A 16 14.14 -16.06 -4.58
N GLY A 17 12.87 -16.10 -5.01
CA GLY A 17 11.97 -17.23 -4.75
C GLY A 17 11.28 -17.21 -3.38
N ILE A 18 11.56 -16.20 -2.55
CA ILE A 18 10.89 -15.98 -1.27
C ILE A 18 9.75 -14.97 -1.47
N PRO A 19 8.49 -15.32 -1.18
CA PRO A 19 7.38 -14.37 -1.20
C PRO A 19 7.53 -13.33 -0.10
N LEU A 20 7.24 -12.07 -0.42
CA LEU A 20 7.30 -10.96 0.54
C LEU A 20 5.91 -10.59 1.11
N ASP A 21 4.89 -11.46 0.96
CA ASP A 21 3.51 -11.15 1.39
C ASP A 21 3.44 -10.79 2.89
N GLU A 22 4.20 -11.47 3.76
CA GLU A 22 4.24 -11.17 5.21
C GLU A 22 4.97 -9.85 5.51
N ASP A 23 6.10 -9.60 4.84
CA ASP A 23 6.85 -8.35 4.96
C ASP A 23 6.02 -7.14 4.50
N HIS A 24 5.31 -7.29 3.38
CA HIS A 24 4.37 -6.28 2.90
C HIS A 24 3.25 -6.06 3.90
N GLN A 25 2.69 -7.11 4.51
CA GLN A 25 1.63 -6.95 5.51
C GLN A 25 2.13 -6.12 6.70
N PHE A 26 3.34 -6.46 7.19
CA PHE A 26 3.96 -5.76 8.29
C PHE A 26 4.16 -4.27 8.01
N ILE A 27 4.65 -3.91 6.82
CA ILE A 27 4.84 -2.50 6.44
C ILE A 27 3.50 -1.78 6.23
N LEU A 28 2.51 -2.43 5.59
CA LEU A 28 1.19 -1.84 5.40
C LEU A 28 0.51 -1.56 6.75
N ASP A 29 0.65 -2.46 7.73
CA ASP A 29 0.12 -2.24 9.08
C ASP A 29 0.80 -1.03 9.75
N GLN A 30 2.12 -0.87 9.60
CA GLN A 30 2.84 0.32 10.09
C GLN A 30 2.36 1.62 9.44
N VAL A 31 2.01 1.60 8.16
CA VAL A 31 1.47 2.78 7.48
C VAL A 31 0.11 3.16 8.07
N VAL A 32 -0.77 2.19 8.33
CA VAL A 32 -2.06 2.44 9.00
C VAL A 32 -1.83 3.02 10.40
N ASP A 33 -0.96 2.41 11.19
CA ASP A 33 -0.63 2.86 12.54
C ASP A 33 -0.08 4.30 12.53
N ALA A 34 0.78 4.62 11.57
CA ALA A 34 1.32 5.97 11.40
C ALA A 34 0.23 6.99 11.02
N LEU A 35 -0.73 6.63 10.15
CA LEU A 35 -1.87 7.50 9.82
C LEU A 35 -2.70 7.82 11.07
N ILE A 36 -2.97 6.80 11.91
CA ILE A 36 -3.72 6.94 13.16
C ILE A 36 -2.96 7.79 14.17
N GLU A 37 -1.72 7.41 14.51
CA GLU A 37 -0.90 8.05 15.53
C GLU A 37 -0.68 9.53 15.21
N ARG A 38 -0.37 9.84 13.95
CA ARG A 38 -0.06 11.20 13.52
C ARG A 38 -1.30 12.03 13.21
N ARG A 39 -2.48 11.41 13.15
CA ARG A 39 -3.73 12.02 12.66
C ARG A 39 -3.48 12.69 11.32
N ALA A 40 -2.98 11.92 10.37
CA ALA A 40 -2.70 12.41 9.03
C ALA A 40 -4.01 12.71 8.29
N ASP A 41 -3.99 13.75 7.47
CA ASP A 41 -5.14 14.17 6.68
C ASP A 41 -5.15 13.48 5.29
N VAL A 42 -3.96 13.13 4.78
CA VAL A 42 -3.78 12.54 3.45
C VAL A 42 -2.69 11.46 3.47
N LEU A 43 -2.97 10.30 2.86
CA LEU A 43 -1.97 9.33 2.41
C LEU A 43 -1.76 9.51 0.91
N ILE A 44 -0.51 9.67 0.48
CA ILE A 44 -0.11 9.63 -0.94
C ILE A 44 0.69 8.35 -1.21
N ILE A 45 0.28 7.58 -2.22
CA ILE A 45 1.02 6.44 -2.77
C ILE A 45 1.45 6.78 -4.20
N ALA A 46 2.71 7.14 -4.39
CA ALA A 46 3.22 7.71 -5.63
C ALA A 46 3.73 6.67 -6.64
N GLY A 47 2.90 5.67 -6.95
CA GLY A 47 3.17 4.68 -7.99
C GLY A 47 3.73 3.35 -7.49
N ASP A 48 3.81 2.40 -8.42
CA ASP A 48 4.30 1.04 -8.26
C ASP A 48 3.67 0.33 -7.05
N ILE A 49 2.33 0.30 -7.05
CA ILE A 49 1.52 -0.36 -6.02
C ILE A 49 1.76 -1.87 -6.09
N PHE A 50 1.75 -2.42 -7.30
CA PHE A 50 1.96 -3.84 -7.56
C PHE A 50 3.31 -4.09 -8.23
N ASP A 51 3.89 -5.26 -7.99
CA ASP A 51 5.16 -5.66 -8.61
C ASP A 51 5.05 -5.82 -10.14
N ARG A 52 3.84 -6.05 -10.66
CA ARG A 52 3.55 -6.30 -12.08
C ARG A 52 2.10 -5.95 -12.41
N ALA A 53 1.86 -5.61 -13.68
CA ALA A 53 0.56 -5.17 -14.18
C ALA A 53 -0.56 -6.20 -14.00
N ALA A 54 -0.22 -7.50 -14.03
CA ALA A 54 -1.11 -8.59 -13.66
C ALA A 54 -0.73 -9.13 -12.25
N PRO A 55 -1.15 -8.47 -11.17
CA PRO A 55 -0.78 -8.88 -9.81
C PRO A 55 -1.44 -10.22 -9.42
N PRO A 56 -0.80 -10.99 -8.53
CA PRO A 56 -1.44 -12.17 -7.95
C PRO A 56 -2.65 -11.75 -7.10
N ALA A 57 -3.64 -12.64 -6.98
CA ALA A 57 -4.83 -12.36 -6.19
C ALA A 57 -4.53 -12.13 -4.69
N THR A 58 -3.40 -12.63 -4.18
CA THR A 58 -2.95 -12.36 -2.80
C THR A 58 -2.62 -10.88 -2.61
N ALA A 59 -1.82 -10.29 -3.50
CA ALA A 59 -1.48 -8.87 -3.48
C ALA A 59 -2.70 -7.97 -3.58
N VAL A 60 -3.65 -8.29 -4.47
CA VAL A 60 -4.91 -7.53 -4.61
C VAL A 60 -5.73 -7.58 -3.32
N ARG A 61 -5.85 -8.76 -2.70
CA ARG A 61 -6.55 -8.90 -1.40
C ARG A 61 -5.86 -8.12 -0.29
N GLN A 62 -4.53 -8.21 -0.21
CA GLN A 62 -3.74 -7.48 0.78
C GLN A 62 -3.92 -5.97 0.64
N PHE A 63 -3.84 -5.44 -0.58
CA PHE A 63 -4.06 -4.01 -0.82
C PHE A 63 -5.49 -3.58 -0.50
N ASN A 64 -6.50 -4.38 -0.87
CA ASN A 64 -7.90 -4.11 -0.52
C ASN A 64 -8.12 -4.09 1.00
N THR A 65 -7.52 -5.01 1.75
CA THR A 65 -7.57 -5.02 3.21
C THR A 65 -6.94 -3.75 3.77
N PHE A 66 -5.76 -3.36 3.28
CA PHE A 66 -5.08 -2.13 3.68
C PHE A 66 -5.94 -0.87 3.46
N LEU A 67 -6.53 -0.71 2.26
CA LEU A 67 -7.42 0.42 1.98
C LEU A 67 -8.68 0.41 2.85
N THR A 68 -9.24 -0.78 3.10
CA THR A 68 -10.41 -0.94 3.97
C THR A 68 -10.10 -0.50 5.39
N ARG A 69 -8.94 -0.90 5.93
CA ARG A 69 -8.47 -0.48 7.25
C ARG A 69 -8.33 1.04 7.34
N ILE A 70 -7.68 1.68 6.36
CA ILE A 70 -7.55 3.14 6.33
C ILE A 70 -8.92 3.82 6.36
N ALA A 71 -9.87 3.34 5.54
CA ALA A 71 -11.21 3.90 5.45
C ALA A 71 -12.05 3.70 6.73
N SER A 72 -11.83 2.61 7.47
CA SER A 72 -12.57 2.32 8.71
C SER A 72 -11.93 2.92 9.97
N GLU A 73 -10.61 3.05 10.00
CA GLU A 73 -9.84 3.43 11.19
C GLU A 73 -9.40 4.90 11.18
N THR A 74 -9.49 5.58 10.03
CA THR A 74 -9.01 6.97 9.87
C THR A 74 -9.99 7.83 9.07
N SER A 75 -9.75 9.15 9.06
CA SER A 75 -10.41 10.10 8.15
C SER A 75 -9.50 10.57 7.01
N ALA A 76 -8.36 9.90 6.81
CA ALA A 76 -7.37 10.33 5.83
C ALA A 76 -7.87 10.08 4.40
N ALA A 77 -7.71 11.07 3.53
CA ALA A 77 -7.92 10.88 2.10
C ALA A 77 -6.76 10.06 1.51
N VAL A 78 -7.06 9.06 0.69
CA VAL A 78 -6.03 8.30 -0.04
C VAL A 78 -5.93 8.82 -1.47
N VAL A 79 -4.74 9.27 -1.84
CA VAL A 79 -4.39 9.66 -3.20
C VAL A 79 -3.35 8.69 -3.71
N MET A 80 -3.62 8.01 -4.82
CA MET A 80 -2.69 7.06 -5.41
C MET A 80 -2.68 7.20 -6.92
N ILE A 81 -1.51 6.96 -7.51
CA ILE A 81 -1.31 6.95 -8.95
C ILE A 81 -0.71 5.60 -9.35
N ALA A 82 -0.91 5.20 -10.60
CA ALA A 82 -0.22 4.05 -11.18
C ALA A 82 1.25 4.42 -11.48
N GLY A 83 2.15 3.49 -11.20
CA GLY A 83 3.53 3.54 -11.69
C GLY A 83 3.73 2.72 -12.97
N ASN A 84 4.99 2.52 -13.35
CA ASN A 84 5.34 1.77 -14.56
C ASN A 84 5.19 0.25 -14.39
N HIS A 85 5.17 -0.26 -13.16
CA HIS A 85 4.87 -1.68 -12.90
C HIS A 85 3.38 -1.98 -12.91
N ASP A 86 2.54 -1.00 -12.57
CA ASP A 86 1.08 -1.15 -12.50
C ASP A 86 0.41 -1.17 -13.88
N SER A 87 1.09 -0.60 -14.88
CA SER A 87 0.55 -0.41 -16.23
C SER A 87 1.09 -1.48 -17.19
N GLY A 88 0.18 -2.22 -17.84
CA GLY A 88 0.48 -3.22 -18.87
C GLY A 88 -0.19 -2.90 -20.19
#